data_AF-A0A0Q6SNT6-F1
#
_entry.id   AF-A0A0Q6SNT6-F1
#
_cell.length_a   1.000
_cell.length_b   1.000
_cell.length_c   1.000
_cell.angle_alpha   90.00
_cell.angle_beta   90.00
_cell.angle_gamma   90.00
#
_symmetry.space_group_name_H-M   'P 1'
#
loop_
_entity.id
_entity.type
_entity.pdbx_description
1 polymer ?
#
loop_
_entity_poly.entity_id
_entity_poly.type
_entity_poly.pdbx_seq_one_letter_code
_entity_poly.pdbx_strand_id
1 'polypeptide(L)'
;MSYPVPLLRFGVIADPQYADLAPDPALNRYFRESLGRLAEAIEVFNGEELDFVVTLGDIIDRGFESFDDILPLYERSRHPAYFLLGNHDFAVSAGHLPDVARRVGLERTYYDLVFGQYRLVFLDGSDVSTFSAPLDDPRTALAKERLSALKAAGADNAQSWNGSLGEDQLSWLTAILAQADVKGEQVIVFNHYPVFPPNRHNMWDSECILEALSTSESFTAYFCGHNHDGDFGLFRGRPFITLKGMVDTPDDNAFSIVSIFTDRIEITGFGREESRVIALTETFSPLVPSR
;
A
#
# COMPACT_ATOMS: atom_id res chain seq x y z
N MET A 1 -19.33 4.65 30.60
CA MET A 1 -19.19 5.45 29.37
C MET A 1 -18.88 4.46 28.26
N SER A 2 -19.67 4.42 27.19
CA SER A 2 -19.32 3.59 26.03
C SER A 2 -18.21 4.30 25.29
N TYR A 3 -17.03 3.69 25.19
CA TYR A 3 -16.00 4.19 24.29
C TYR A 3 -16.50 4.03 22.85
N PRO A 4 -16.17 4.97 21.94
CA PRO A 4 -16.52 4.82 20.53
C PRO A 4 -15.86 3.54 19.99
N VAL A 5 -16.62 2.74 19.24
CA VAL A 5 -16.14 1.51 18.61
C VAL A 5 -15.74 1.86 17.17
N PRO A 6 -14.54 1.46 16.70
CA PRO A 6 -14.15 1.69 15.32
C PRO A 6 -15.05 0.91 14.36
N LEU A 7 -15.33 1.50 13.20
CA LEU A 7 -16.09 0.91 12.10
C LEU A 7 -15.25 -0.08 11.28
N LEU A 8 -13.93 0.13 11.27
CA LEU A 8 -12.95 -0.74 10.64
C LEU A 8 -11.65 -0.63 11.43
N ARG A 9 -10.96 -1.75 11.69
CA ARG A 9 -9.69 -1.78 12.41
C ARG A 9 -8.75 -2.80 11.79
N PHE A 10 -7.56 -2.38 11.38
CA PHE A 10 -6.65 -3.26 10.63
C PHE A 10 -5.17 -2.99 10.96
N GLY A 11 -4.35 -4.04 10.86
CA GLY A 11 -2.89 -3.92 10.95
C GLY A 11 -2.29 -3.51 9.61
N VAL A 12 -1.25 -2.67 9.62
CA VAL A 12 -0.55 -2.21 8.42
C VAL A 12 0.94 -2.41 8.58
N ILE A 13 1.55 -3.04 7.56
CA ILE A 13 2.99 -3.21 7.41
C ILE A 13 3.40 -2.60 6.06
N ALA A 14 4.53 -1.91 6.02
CA ALA A 14 5.13 -1.36 4.80
C ALA A 14 6.60 -1.75 4.71
N ASP A 15 7.02 -2.15 3.51
CA ASP A 15 8.41 -2.42 3.14
C ASP A 15 9.18 -3.33 4.12
N PRO A 16 8.70 -4.58 4.41
CA PRO A 16 9.53 -5.57 5.10
C PRO A 16 10.86 -5.78 4.39
N GLN A 17 10.88 -5.78 3.07
CA GLN A 17 12.06 -5.92 2.22
C GLN A 17 13.01 -7.02 2.70
N TYR A 18 12.49 -8.23 2.94
CA TYR A 18 13.34 -9.34 3.36
C TYR A 18 14.26 -9.83 2.23
N ALA A 19 15.51 -10.12 2.60
CA ALA A 19 16.42 -10.98 1.84
C ALA A 19 17.47 -11.55 2.81
N ASP A 20 18.02 -12.73 2.50
CA ASP A 20 19.11 -13.34 3.26
C ASP A 20 20.47 -12.65 3.01
N LEU A 21 20.54 -11.34 3.27
CA LEU A 21 21.68 -10.47 3.03
C LEU A 21 22.20 -9.87 4.33
N ALA A 22 23.48 -9.45 4.33
CA ALA A 22 23.99 -8.61 5.40
C ALA A 22 23.35 -7.20 5.31
N PRO A 23 23.27 -6.45 6.43
CA PRO A 23 22.79 -5.07 6.39
C PRO A 23 23.58 -4.19 5.41
N ASP A 24 22.92 -3.16 4.88
CA ASP A 24 23.52 -2.06 4.14
C ASP A 24 23.45 -0.77 5.00
N PRO A 25 24.52 -0.43 5.74
CA PRO A 25 24.53 0.76 6.59
C PRO A 25 24.46 2.09 5.84
N ALA A 26 24.80 2.12 4.55
CA ALA A 26 24.75 3.35 3.75
C ALA A 26 23.31 3.71 3.37
N LEU A 27 22.49 2.69 3.11
CA LEU A 27 21.05 2.83 2.88
C LEU A 27 20.22 2.67 4.15
N ASN A 28 20.86 2.38 5.29
CA ASN A 28 20.22 2.06 6.56
C ASN A 28 19.26 0.86 6.48
N ARG A 29 19.59 -0.17 5.69
CA ARG A 29 18.72 -1.35 5.45
C ARG A 29 19.22 -2.58 6.19
N TYR A 30 18.31 -3.30 6.85
CA TYR A 30 18.60 -4.49 7.66
C TYR A 30 17.69 -5.64 7.24
N PHE A 31 18.05 -6.26 6.11
CA PHE A 31 17.19 -7.18 5.36
C PHE A 31 16.82 -8.46 6.10
N ARG A 32 17.78 -9.10 6.79
CA ARG A 32 17.56 -10.38 7.46
C ARG A 32 16.74 -10.19 8.74
N GLU A 33 16.90 -9.04 9.38
CA GLU A 33 16.22 -8.66 10.60
C GLU A 33 14.71 -8.46 10.40
N SER A 34 14.26 -8.24 9.16
CA SER A 34 12.84 -8.13 8.82
C SER A 34 12.01 -9.36 9.19
N LEU A 35 12.59 -10.57 9.22
CA LEU A 35 11.88 -11.77 9.70
C LEU A 35 11.47 -11.64 11.17
N GLY A 36 12.40 -11.17 12.02
CA GLY A 36 12.12 -10.97 13.44
C GLY A 36 11.09 -9.87 13.68
N ARG A 37 11.22 -8.77 12.94
CA ARG A 37 10.29 -7.63 13.00
C ARG A 37 8.88 -7.97 12.54
N LEU A 38 8.77 -8.70 11.43
CA LEU A 38 7.49 -9.16 10.96
C LEU A 38 6.85 -10.13 11.96
N ALA A 39 7.62 -11.07 12.51
CA ALA A 39 7.12 -11.99 13.52
C ALA A 39 6.57 -11.22 14.76
N GLU A 40 7.28 -10.20 15.22
CA GLU A 40 6.82 -9.34 16.32
C GLU A 40 5.54 -8.58 15.95
N ALA A 41 5.46 -7.97 14.77
CA ALA A 41 4.27 -7.25 14.32
C ALA A 41 3.05 -8.17 14.26
N ILE A 42 3.21 -9.39 13.73
CA ILE A 42 2.15 -10.40 13.67
C ILE A 42 1.71 -10.83 15.08
N GLU A 43 2.63 -10.98 16.04
CA GLU A 43 2.27 -11.28 17.44
C GLU A 43 1.47 -10.14 18.08
N VAL A 44 1.85 -8.88 17.84
CA VAL A 44 1.08 -7.71 18.30
C VAL A 44 -0.32 -7.70 17.67
N PHE A 45 -0.43 -7.93 16.37
CA PHE A 45 -1.72 -8.01 15.68
C PHE A 45 -2.59 -9.16 16.21
N ASN A 46 -2.00 -10.32 16.51
CA ASN A 46 -2.70 -11.45 17.12
C ASN A 46 -3.21 -11.16 18.54
N GLY A 47 -2.62 -10.19 19.24
CA GLY A 47 -3.11 -9.71 20.54
C GLY A 47 -4.32 -8.77 20.45
N GLU A 48 -4.67 -8.31 19.24
CA GLU A 48 -5.68 -7.28 19.01
C GLU A 48 -6.85 -7.82 18.18
N GLU A 49 -8.05 -7.30 18.41
CA GLU A 49 -9.22 -7.59 17.56
C GLU A 49 -9.16 -6.68 16.33
N LEU A 50 -8.75 -7.27 15.20
CA LEU A 50 -8.58 -6.61 13.90
C LEU A 50 -9.48 -7.32 12.87
N ASP A 51 -9.96 -6.57 11.89
CA ASP A 51 -10.71 -7.10 10.75
C ASP A 51 -9.78 -7.80 9.75
N PHE A 52 -8.56 -7.29 9.57
CA PHE A 52 -7.52 -7.83 8.70
C PHE A 52 -6.14 -7.21 8.96
N VAL A 53 -5.12 -7.71 8.26
CA VAL A 53 -3.78 -7.13 8.14
C VAL A 53 -3.49 -6.85 6.66
N VAL A 54 -2.89 -5.71 6.35
CA VAL A 54 -2.43 -5.36 5.00
C VAL A 54 -0.92 -5.13 4.96
N THR A 55 -0.25 -5.67 3.94
CA THR A 55 1.15 -5.34 3.61
C THR A 55 1.19 -4.52 2.32
N LEU A 56 1.79 -3.33 2.40
CA LEU A 56 1.80 -2.31 1.34
C LEU A 56 2.93 -2.50 0.32
N GLY A 57 3.22 -3.76 -0.04
CA GLY A 57 4.26 -4.12 -1.00
C GLY A 57 5.66 -4.16 -0.41
N ASP A 58 6.61 -4.51 -1.28
CA ASP A 58 8.02 -4.69 -0.95
C ASP A 58 8.20 -5.70 0.19
N ILE A 59 7.53 -6.84 0.05
CA ILE A 59 7.55 -7.95 1.00
C ILE A 59 8.96 -8.55 1.06
N ILE A 60 9.60 -8.65 -0.10
CA ILE A 60 11.01 -9.02 -0.24
C ILE A 60 11.83 -7.84 -0.79
N ASP A 61 13.15 -7.82 -0.55
CA ASP A 61 14.06 -6.88 -1.21
C ASP A 61 14.49 -7.40 -2.59
N ARG A 62 14.76 -8.71 -2.70
CA ARG A 62 15.11 -9.41 -3.95
C ARG A 62 15.11 -10.93 -3.75
N GLY A 63 15.11 -11.66 -4.87
CA GLY A 63 15.21 -13.12 -4.90
C GLY A 63 13.85 -13.78 -4.67
N PHE A 64 13.45 -14.66 -5.59
CA PHE A 64 12.11 -15.27 -5.54
C PHE A 64 11.97 -16.23 -4.35
N GLU A 65 13.07 -16.85 -3.94
CA GLU A 65 13.21 -17.68 -2.75
C GLU A 65 13.00 -16.92 -1.44
N SER A 66 13.21 -15.60 -1.43
CA SER A 66 12.99 -14.78 -0.22
C SER A 66 11.51 -14.82 0.23
N PHE A 67 10.58 -15.06 -0.70
CA PHE A 67 9.18 -15.30 -0.37
C PHE A 67 8.98 -16.58 0.45
N ASP A 68 9.82 -17.60 0.27
CA ASP A 68 9.74 -18.88 0.99
C ASP A 68 10.04 -18.72 2.48
N ASP A 69 10.89 -17.76 2.84
CA ASP A 69 11.28 -17.48 4.22
C ASP A 69 10.27 -16.56 4.92
N ILE A 70 9.82 -15.49 4.26
CA ILE A 70 9.00 -14.46 4.90
C ILE A 70 7.50 -14.82 4.96
N LEU A 71 6.94 -15.48 3.93
CA LEU A 71 5.50 -15.74 3.87
C LEU A 71 4.96 -16.66 4.98
N PRO A 72 5.69 -17.69 5.45
CA PRO A 72 5.25 -18.48 6.60
C PRO A 72 5.02 -17.67 7.88
N LEU A 73 5.60 -16.48 8.01
CA LEU A 73 5.35 -15.60 9.15
C LEU A 73 3.93 -14.98 9.09
N TYR A 74 3.44 -14.66 7.90
CA TYR A 74 2.07 -14.18 7.72
C TYR A 74 1.03 -15.27 8.00
N GLU A 75 1.35 -16.54 7.75
CA GLU A 75 0.47 -17.68 8.06
C GLU A 75 0.20 -17.85 9.56
N ARG A 76 1.02 -17.21 10.42
CA ARG A 76 0.80 -17.16 11.88
C ARG A 76 -0.25 -16.13 12.28
N SER A 77 -0.68 -15.26 11.38
CA SER A 77 -1.76 -14.31 11.63
C SER A 77 -3.08 -15.05 11.86
N ARG A 78 -3.80 -14.70 12.92
CA ARG A 78 -5.18 -15.16 13.15
C ARG A 78 -6.20 -14.37 12.30
N HIS A 79 -5.75 -13.28 11.68
CA HIS A 79 -6.54 -12.36 10.87
C HIS A 79 -6.25 -12.57 9.38
N PRO A 80 -7.22 -12.33 8.48
CA PRO A 80 -6.96 -12.31 7.04
C PRO A 80 -5.81 -11.37 6.68
N ALA A 81 -4.89 -11.82 5.83
CA ALA A 81 -3.77 -11.02 5.32
C ALA A 81 -4.03 -10.64 3.86
N TYR A 82 -3.94 -9.36 3.55
CA TYR A 82 -4.05 -8.80 2.20
C TYR A 82 -2.72 -8.21 1.75
N PHE A 83 -2.42 -8.38 0.47
CA PHE A 83 -1.17 -7.97 -0.13
C PHE A 83 -1.44 -7.09 -1.35
N LEU A 84 -0.54 -6.15 -1.56
CA LEU A 84 -0.26 -5.53 -2.85
C LEU A 84 1.25 -5.65 -3.11
N LEU A 85 1.70 -5.37 -4.33
CA LEU A 85 3.09 -5.54 -4.73
C LEU A 85 3.80 -4.19 -4.88
N GLY A 86 5.05 -4.14 -4.44
CA GLY A 86 5.97 -3.03 -4.64
C GLY A 86 7.06 -3.33 -5.67
N ASN A 87 7.96 -2.38 -5.94
CA ASN A 87 9.00 -2.57 -6.95
C ASN A 87 10.02 -3.65 -6.58
N HIS A 88 10.32 -3.86 -5.30
CA HIS A 88 11.27 -4.87 -4.85
C HIS A 88 10.70 -6.29 -4.94
N ASP A 89 9.38 -6.47 -4.89
CA ASP A 89 8.75 -7.78 -5.11
C ASP A 89 9.03 -8.34 -6.53
N PHE A 90 9.31 -7.45 -7.49
CA PHE A 90 9.70 -7.79 -8.85
C PHE A 90 11.22 -7.86 -9.06
N ALA A 91 12.04 -7.70 -8.01
CA ALA A 91 13.49 -7.88 -8.07
C ALA A 91 13.89 -9.38 -8.10
N VAL A 92 13.35 -10.09 -9.08
CA VAL A 92 13.49 -11.53 -9.32
C VAL A 92 14.01 -11.79 -10.73
N SER A 93 14.31 -13.05 -11.06
CA SER A 93 14.69 -13.39 -12.44
C SER A 93 13.50 -13.20 -13.39
N ALA A 94 13.77 -12.89 -14.67
CA ALA A 94 12.72 -12.66 -15.66
C ALA A 94 11.74 -13.85 -15.80
N GLY A 95 12.20 -15.08 -15.55
CA GLY A 95 11.35 -16.28 -15.57
C GLY A 95 10.34 -16.33 -14.42
N HIS A 96 10.58 -15.63 -13.32
CA HIS A 96 9.70 -15.59 -12.15
C HIS A 96 8.70 -14.42 -12.17
N LEU A 97 8.85 -13.43 -13.06
CA LEU A 97 7.93 -12.28 -13.12
C LEU A 97 6.45 -12.69 -13.21
N PRO A 98 6.05 -13.68 -14.04
CA PRO A 98 4.66 -14.13 -14.11
C PRO A 98 4.16 -14.83 -12.84
N ASP A 99 5.05 -15.21 -11.93
CA ASP A 99 4.76 -15.97 -10.72
C ASP A 99 4.67 -15.09 -9.46
N VAL A 100 5.18 -13.84 -9.48
CA VAL A 100 5.27 -12.96 -8.30
C VAL A 100 3.90 -12.77 -7.63
N ALA A 101 2.87 -12.38 -8.37
CA ALA A 101 1.53 -12.18 -7.81
C ALA A 101 0.97 -13.47 -7.20
N ARG A 102 1.13 -14.60 -7.89
CA ARG A 102 0.67 -15.91 -7.40
C ARG A 102 1.42 -16.33 -6.14
N ARG A 103 2.68 -15.95 -6.00
CA ARG A 103 3.51 -16.31 -4.85
C ARG A 103 2.93 -15.78 -3.54
N VAL A 104 2.24 -14.64 -3.59
CA VAL A 104 1.53 -14.01 -2.47
C VAL A 104 0.02 -14.29 -2.48
N GLY A 105 -0.44 -15.25 -3.30
CA GLY A 105 -1.84 -15.68 -3.35
C GLY A 105 -2.78 -14.78 -4.17
N LEU A 106 -2.26 -13.85 -4.96
CA LEU A 106 -3.08 -12.96 -5.79
C LEU A 106 -3.37 -13.57 -7.17
N GLU A 107 -4.66 -13.60 -7.54
CA GLU A 107 -5.10 -13.93 -8.91
C GLU A 107 -4.95 -12.74 -9.87
N ARG A 108 -5.02 -11.52 -9.33
CA ARG A 108 -4.86 -10.24 -10.04
C ARG A 108 -4.05 -9.30 -9.17
N THR A 109 -3.25 -8.44 -9.79
CA THR A 109 -2.36 -7.52 -9.07
C THR A 109 -3.08 -6.30 -8.51
N TYR A 110 -4.25 -5.96 -9.04
CA TYR A 110 -5.18 -4.97 -8.48
C TYR A 110 -6.57 -5.59 -8.32
N TYR A 111 -7.25 -5.23 -7.23
CA TYR A 111 -8.53 -5.80 -6.83
C TYR A 111 -9.23 -4.94 -5.79
N ASP A 112 -10.50 -5.24 -5.52
CA ASP A 112 -11.25 -4.58 -4.46
C ASP A 112 -12.07 -5.59 -3.64
N LEU A 113 -12.36 -5.23 -2.40
CA LEU A 113 -13.12 -6.02 -1.44
C LEU A 113 -14.15 -5.13 -0.76
N VAL A 114 -15.33 -5.66 -0.47
CA VAL A 114 -16.36 -4.94 0.29
C VAL A 114 -16.43 -5.49 1.72
N PHE A 115 -16.26 -4.60 2.70
CA PHE A 115 -16.35 -4.89 4.12
C PHE A 115 -17.36 -3.94 4.79
N GLY A 116 -18.58 -4.42 5.02
CA GLY A 116 -19.66 -3.58 5.52
C GLY A 116 -19.96 -2.41 4.57
N GLN A 117 -19.78 -1.19 5.04
CA GLN A 117 -19.93 0.04 4.24
C GLN A 117 -18.65 0.44 3.49
N TYR A 118 -17.53 -0.24 3.71
CA TYR A 118 -16.25 0.09 3.09
C TYR A 118 -15.99 -0.74 1.85
N ARG A 119 -15.46 -0.10 0.81
CA ARG A 119 -14.80 -0.75 -0.32
C ARG A 119 -13.30 -0.49 -0.20
N LEU A 120 -12.54 -1.55 0.00
CA LEU A 120 -11.08 -1.54 0.05
C LEU A 120 -10.57 -1.75 -1.36
N VAL A 121 -9.79 -0.81 -1.88
CA VAL A 121 -9.26 -0.85 -3.25
C VAL A 121 -7.75 -1.00 -3.19
N PHE A 122 -7.22 -2.05 -3.79
CA PHE A 122 -5.79 -2.35 -3.85
C PHE A 122 -5.30 -2.12 -5.28
N LEU A 123 -4.40 -1.15 -5.45
CA LEU A 123 -3.81 -0.81 -6.73
C LEU A 123 -2.50 -1.56 -6.95
N ASP A 124 -2.21 -1.85 -8.21
CA ASP A 124 -0.89 -2.24 -8.70
C ASP A 124 -0.21 -1.02 -9.31
N GLY A 125 0.51 -0.26 -8.47
CA GLY A 125 1.29 0.87 -8.96
C GLY A 125 2.53 0.48 -9.78
N SER A 126 2.84 -0.82 -9.84
CA SER A 126 3.92 -1.38 -10.66
C SER A 126 3.44 -1.83 -12.04
N ASP A 127 2.13 -1.74 -12.35
CA ASP A 127 1.50 -2.25 -13.58
C ASP A 127 2.21 -1.80 -14.85
N VAL A 128 2.42 -0.48 -15.01
CA VAL A 128 3.27 0.07 -16.07
C VAL A 128 4.56 0.59 -15.44
N SER A 129 5.57 -0.28 -15.41
CA SER A 129 6.91 0.00 -14.90
C SER A 129 7.99 -0.67 -15.78
N THR A 130 9.25 -0.29 -15.59
CA THR A 130 10.36 -0.87 -16.37
C THR A 130 10.85 -2.22 -15.85
N PHE A 131 10.22 -2.77 -14.81
CA PHE A 131 10.72 -3.94 -14.07
C PHE A 131 9.67 -5.04 -13.84
N SER A 132 8.38 -4.73 -13.84
CA SER A 132 7.34 -5.70 -13.44
C SER A 132 6.92 -6.68 -14.54
N ALA A 133 7.19 -6.34 -15.81
CA ALA A 133 6.72 -7.11 -16.98
C ALA A 133 7.89 -7.66 -17.83
N PRO A 134 7.67 -8.78 -18.56
CA PRO A 134 8.63 -9.30 -19.52
C PRO A 134 9.04 -8.27 -20.60
N LEU A 135 10.20 -8.47 -21.22
CA LEU A 135 10.76 -7.52 -22.19
C LEU A 135 9.91 -7.31 -23.44
N ASP A 136 9.13 -8.32 -23.84
CA ASP A 136 8.24 -8.33 -24.99
C ASP A 136 6.79 -7.92 -24.66
N ASP A 137 6.49 -7.65 -23.38
CA ASP A 137 5.19 -7.13 -22.95
C ASP A 137 5.04 -5.66 -23.41
N PRO A 138 3.90 -5.28 -24.03
CA PRO A 138 3.62 -3.90 -24.41
C PRO A 138 3.78 -2.88 -23.27
N ARG A 139 3.52 -3.27 -22.02
CA ARG A 139 3.69 -2.41 -20.83
C ARG A 139 5.14 -2.01 -20.62
N THR A 140 6.10 -2.87 -20.97
CA THR A 140 7.53 -2.55 -20.88
C THR A 140 7.93 -1.44 -21.85
N ALA A 141 7.38 -1.46 -23.07
CA ALA A 141 7.62 -0.39 -24.05
C ALA A 141 6.99 0.94 -23.59
N LEU A 142 5.74 0.89 -23.13
CA LEU A 142 5.02 2.04 -22.60
C LEU A 142 5.73 2.66 -21.38
N ALA A 143 6.24 1.83 -20.45
CA ALA A 143 6.96 2.30 -19.28
C ALA A 143 8.25 3.05 -19.66
N LYS A 144 9.00 2.56 -20.66
CA LYS A 144 10.21 3.24 -21.16
C LYS A 144 9.86 4.59 -21.77
N GLU A 145 8.77 4.68 -22.52
CA GLU A 145 8.28 5.93 -23.10
C GLU A 145 7.91 6.94 -22.01
N ARG A 146 7.06 6.54 -21.05
CA ARG A 146 6.62 7.39 -19.93
C ARG A 146 7.78 7.90 -19.10
N LEU A 147 8.70 7.01 -18.69
CA LEU A 147 9.88 7.39 -17.93
C LEU A 147 10.80 8.34 -18.71
N SER A 148 10.97 8.11 -20.02
CA SER A 148 11.77 9.00 -20.86
C SER A 148 11.14 10.39 -20.99
N ALA A 149 9.81 10.47 -21.13
CA ALA A 149 9.08 11.73 -21.20
C ALA A 149 9.19 12.51 -19.88
N LEU A 150 9.03 11.84 -18.74
CA LEU A 150 9.18 12.45 -17.41
C LEU A 150 10.59 12.97 -17.16
N LYS A 151 11.62 12.19 -17.55
CA LYS A 151 13.03 12.64 -17.48
C LYS A 151 13.27 13.88 -18.35
N ALA A 152 12.72 13.89 -19.55
CA ALA A 152 12.82 15.05 -20.44
C ALA A 152 12.10 16.29 -19.88
N ALA A 153 11.02 16.09 -19.13
CA ALA A 153 10.30 17.14 -18.43
C ALA A 153 10.97 17.58 -17.11
N GLY A 154 12.01 16.88 -16.65
CA GLY A 154 12.70 17.18 -15.38
C GLY A 154 11.87 16.86 -14.14
N ALA A 155 10.92 15.91 -14.24
CA ALA A 155 10.06 15.56 -13.11
C ALA A 155 10.84 14.81 -12.01
N ASP A 156 10.69 15.23 -10.75
CA ASP A 156 11.44 14.66 -9.61
C ASP A 156 11.14 13.15 -9.42
N ASN A 157 9.92 12.74 -9.72
CA ASN A 157 9.44 11.36 -9.63
C ASN A 157 9.82 10.49 -10.85
N ALA A 158 10.64 10.99 -11.78
CA ALA A 158 11.13 10.26 -12.96
C ALA A 158 12.21 9.21 -12.60
N GLN A 159 11.87 8.33 -11.68
CA GLN A 159 12.74 7.31 -11.11
C GLN A 159 12.45 5.95 -11.72
N SER A 160 13.48 5.13 -11.93
CA SER A 160 13.35 3.79 -12.52
C SER A 160 12.68 2.76 -11.61
N TRP A 161 12.55 3.10 -10.34
CA TRP A 161 11.91 2.28 -9.30
C TRP A 161 10.48 2.77 -9.00
N ASN A 162 9.95 3.72 -9.78
CA ASN A 162 8.53 4.10 -9.77
C ASN A 162 7.78 3.44 -10.93
N GLY A 163 6.46 3.57 -10.92
CA GLY A 163 5.57 3.11 -11.99
C GLY A 163 4.37 4.02 -12.19
N SER A 164 3.47 3.58 -13.06
CA SER A 164 2.18 4.21 -13.36
C SER A 164 1.09 3.15 -13.51
N LEU A 165 -0.17 3.57 -13.45
CA LEU A 165 -1.28 2.69 -13.80
C LEU A 165 -1.37 2.50 -15.32
N GLY A 166 -1.74 1.29 -15.75
CA GLY A 166 -2.25 1.07 -17.10
C GLY A 166 -3.60 1.76 -17.31
N GLU A 167 -3.96 1.99 -18.58
CA GLU A 167 -5.25 2.60 -18.92
C GLU A 167 -6.44 1.77 -18.43
N ASP A 168 -6.32 0.44 -18.49
CA ASP A 168 -7.32 -0.50 -17.99
C ASP A 168 -7.52 -0.35 -16.48
N GLN A 169 -6.43 -0.26 -15.71
CA GLN A 169 -6.48 -0.14 -14.27
C GLN A 169 -7.03 1.22 -13.82
N LEU A 170 -6.63 2.31 -14.49
CA LEU A 170 -7.17 3.65 -14.21
C LEU A 170 -8.68 3.74 -14.53
N SER A 171 -9.10 3.13 -15.64
CA SER A 171 -10.52 3.03 -16.02
C SER A 171 -11.30 2.21 -15.01
N TRP A 172 -10.74 1.09 -14.55
CA TRP A 172 -11.31 0.26 -13.50
C TRP A 172 -11.45 1.03 -12.18
N LEU A 173 -10.41 1.75 -11.73
CA LEU A 173 -10.46 2.58 -10.52
C LEU A 173 -11.59 3.62 -10.60
N THR A 174 -11.69 4.33 -11.73
CA THR A 174 -12.75 5.33 -11.95
C THR A 174 -14.15 4.68 -11.89
N ALA A 175 -14.31 3.51 -12.50
CA ALA A 175 -15.57 2.76 -12.47
C ALA A 175 -15.93 2.25 -11.07
N ILE A 176 -14.93 1.86 -10.26
CA ILE A 176 -15.11 1.43 -8.87
C ILE A 176 -15.55 2.60 -7.99
N LEU A 177 -14.91 3.77 -8.12
CA LEU A 177 -15.29 4.98 -7.40
C LEU A 177 -16.72 5.42 -7.73
N ALA A 178 -17.08 5.45 -9.01
CA ALA A 178 -18.44 5.79 -9.44
C ALA A 178 -19.49 4.80 -8.90
N GLN A 179 -19.16 3.50 -8.84
CA GLN A 179 -20.04 2.50 -8.23
C GLN A 179 -20.22 2.70 -6.72
N ALA A 180 -19.13 3.05 -6.02
CA ALA A 180 -19.17 3.35 -4.61
C ALA A 180 -20.05 4.58 -4.32
N ASP A 181 -19.92 5.64 -5.14
CA ASP A 181 -20.73 6.86 -5.03
C ASP A 181 -22.23 6.57 -5.15
N VAL A 182 -22.62 5.74 -6.12
CA VAL A 182 -24.02 5.32 -6.30
C VAL A 182 -24.53 4.50 -5.12
N LYS A 183 -23.66 3.71 -4.49
CA LYS A 183 -24.03 2.81 -3.37
C LYS A 183 -23.90 3.47 -1.99
N GLY A 184 -23.34 4.68 -1.92
CA GLY A 184 -23.00 5.33 -0.64
C GLY A 184 -21.96 4.57 0.17
N GLU A 185 -21.05 3.86 -0.50
CA GLU A 185 -19.94 3.15 0.15
C GLU A 185 -18.81 4.14 0.53
N GLN A 186 -17.83 3.67 1.28
CA GLN A 186 -16.64 4.42 1.68
C GLN A 186 -15.39 3.74 1.12
N VAL A 187 -14.62 4.45 0.31
CA VAL A 187 -13.48 3.89 -0.42
C VAL A 187 -12.18 4.21 0.31
N ILE A 188 -11.49 3.17 0.76
CA ILE A 188 -10.11 3.26 1.25
C ILE A 188 -9.22 2.65 0.17
N VAL A 189 -8.23 3.42 -0.27
CA VAL A 189 -7.30 3.00 -1.33
C VAL A 189 -5.95 2.64 -0.73
N PHE A 190 -5.43 1.49 -1.15
CA PHE A 190 -4.11 0.99 -0.82
C PHE A 190 -3.29 0.91 -2.10
N ASN A 191 -2.05 1.36 -2.03
CA ASN A 191 -1.06 1.20 -3.10
C ASN A 191 0.33 1.10 -2.47
N HIS A 192 1.32 0.66 -3.23
CA HIS A 192 2.71 0.73 -2.77
C HIS A 192 3.22 2.17 -2.79
N TYR A 193 2.94 2.89 -3.86
CA TYR A 193 3.52 4.20 -4.14
C TYR A 193 2.66 5.34 -3.61
N PRO A 194 3.25 6.40 -3.03
CA PRO A 194 2.53 7.61 -2.72
C PRO A 194 2.10 8.34 -3.99
N VAL A 195 1.02 9.11 -3.91
CA VAL A 195 0.63 10.09 -4.94
C VAL A 195 0.62 11.51 -4.40
N PHE A 196 0.67 11.67 -3.07
CA PHE A 196 0.70 12.96 -2.37
C PHE A 196 1.28 12.78 -0.95
N PRO A 197 1.97 13.79 -0.39
CA PRO A 197 2.47 15.02 -1.02
C PRO A 197 3.44 14.79 -2.19
N PRO A 198 3.66 15.79 -3.07
CA PRO A 198 4.62 15.71 -4.16
C PRO A 198 6.06 15.48 -3.67
N ASN A 199 6.68 14.39 -4.11
CA ASN A 199 8.06 14.00 -3.85
C ASN A 199 8.57 13.01 -4.92
N ARG A 200 9.87 12.70 -4.90
CA ARG A 200 10.52 11.80 -5.88
C ARG A 200 10.03 10.34 -5.85
N HIS A 201 9.34 9.92 -4.80
CA HIS A 201 8.79 8.57 -4.65
C HIS A 201 7.40 8.42 -5.24
N ASN A 202 6.77 9.50 -5.73
CA ASN A 202 5.41 9.37 -6.21
C ASN A 202 5.29 8.58 -7.52
N MET A 203 4.11 8.03 -7.77
CA MET A 203 3.77 7.46 -9.08
C MET A 203 3.99 8.47 -10.21
N TRP A 204 4.36 7.98 -11.38
CA TRP A 204 4.56 8.78 -12.59
C TRP A 204 3.33 9.58 -13.02
N ASP A 205 2.14 9.04 -12.77
CA ASP A 205 0.81 9.58 -13.13
C ASP A 205 0.02 10.06 -11.90
N SER A 206 0.71 10.45 -10.82
CA SER A 206 0.09 10.86 -9.55
C SER A 206 -0.99 11.91 -9.68
N GLU A 207 -0.83 12.90 -10.56
CA GLU A 207 -1.84 13.95 -10.78
C GLU A 207 -3.17 13.38 -11.27
N CYS A 208 -3.12 12.38 -12.17
CA CYS A 208 -4.31 11.75 -12.71
C CYS A 208 -5.04 10.92 -11.64
N ILE A 209 -4.28 10.18 -10.83
CA ILE A 209 -4.82 9.39 -9.72
C ILE A 209 -5.43 10.31 -8.66
N LEU A 210 -4.72 11.38 -8.28
CA LEU A 210 -5.24 12.38 -7.34
C LEU A 210 -6.54 13.00 -7.80
N GLU A 211 -6.63 13.40 -9.07
CA GLU A 211 -7.88 13.98 -9.59
C GLU A 211 -9.01 12.95 -9.58
N ALA A 212 -8.77 11.71 -10.02
CA ALA A 212 -9.78 10.64 -10.00
C ALA A 212 -10.30 10.37 -8.58
N LEU A 213 -9.41 10.28 -7.58
CA LEU A 213 -9.80 10.07 -6.18
C LEU A 213 -10.55 11.28 -5.62
N SER A 214 -10.08 12.49 -5.91
CA SER A 214 -10.60 13.72 -5.30
C SER A 214 -11.93 14.21 -5.87
N THR A 215 -12.42 13.59 -6.94
CA THR A 215 -13.75 13.85 -7.52
C THR A 215 -14.82 12.89 -6.99
N SER A 216 -14.43 11.80 -6.33
CA SER A 216 -15.37 10.85 -5.71
C SER A 216 -15.77 11.29 -4.30
N GLU A 217 -17.08 11.30 -4.05
CA GLU A 217 -17.62 11.58 -2.70
C GLU A 217 -17.33 10.43 -1.73
N SER A 218 -17.23 9.20 -2.25
CA SER A 218 -16.94 7.99 -1.47
C SER A 218 -15.49 7.87 -1.03
N PHE A 219 -14.54 8.57 -1.67
CA PHE A 219 -13.13 8.44 -1.32
C PHE A 219 -12.85 8.95 0.10
N THR A 220 -12.36 8.06 0.97
CA THR A 220 -12.12 8.33 2.38
C THR A 220 -10.66 8.62 2.69
N ALA A 221 -9.74 7.75 2.26
CA ALA A 221 -8.31 7.82 2.61
C ALA A 221 -7.44 6.99 1.66
N TYR A 222 -6.15 7.35 1.58
CA TYR A 222 -5.13 6.63 0.82
C TYR A 222 -3.98 6.18 1.73
N PHE A 223 -3.59 4.91 1.65
CA PHE A 223 -2.47 4.32 2.40
C PHE A 223 -1.42 3.75 1.45
N CYS A 224 -0.15 4.02 1.72
CA CYS A 224 0.97 3.52 0.93
C CYS A 224 2.29 3.37 1.71
N GLY A 225 3.29 2.73 1.11
CA GLY A 225 4.65 2.58 1.62
C GLY A 225 5.66 3.31 0.74
N HIS A 226 6.77 2.65 0.37
CA HIS A 226 7.76 3.05 -0.64
C HIS A 226 8.65 4.25 -0.28
N ASN A 227 8.07 5.33 0.24
CA ASN A 227 8.84 6.37 0.92
C ASN A 227 9.04 5.94 2.38
N HIS A 228 10.16 5.26 2.65
CA HIS A 228 10.44 4.64 3.95
C HIS A 228 10.52 5.62 5.14
N ASP A 229 10.71 6.92 4.88
CA ASP A 229 10.68 7.96 5.91
C ASP A 229 9.24 8.30 6.36
N GLY A 230 8.24 7.79 5.63
CA GLY A 230 6.84 8.13 5.79
C GLY A 230 6.53 9.54 5.28
N ASP A 231 5.26 9.84 5.18
CA ASP A 231 4.76 11.15 4.80
C ASP A 231 3.28 11.27 5.17
N PHE A 232 2.76 12.49 5.19
CA PHE A 232 1.34 12.73 5.38
C PHE A 232 0.91 14.03 4.70
N GLY A 233 -0.23 13.97 4.02
CA GLY A 233 -0.83 15.13 3.40
C GLY A 233 -2.35 15.09 3.40
N LEU A 234 -2.97 16.26 3.42
CA LEU A 234 -4.38 16.43 3.13
C LEU A 234 -4.54 17.03 1.74
N PHE A 235 -5.25 16.34 0.85
CA PHE A 235 -5.63 16.87 -0.45
C PHE A 235 -7.15 16.97 -0.54
N ARG A 236 -7.67 18.19 -0.79
CA ARG A 236 -9.11 18.52 -0.71
C ARG A 236 -9.80 17.97 0.57
N GLY A 237 -9.09 17.98 1.70
CA GLY A 237 -9.59 17.51 2.99
C GLY A 237 -9.53 16.00 3.23
N ARG A 238 -9.08 15.21 2.24
CA ARG A 238 -8.92 13.75 2.37
C ARG A 238 -7.46 13.39 2.69
N PRO A 239 -7.20 12.45 3.63
CA PRO A 239 -5.86 12.07 4.04
C PRO A 239 -5.17 11.10 3.09
N PHE A 240 -3.89 11.39 2.83
CA PHE A 240 -2.92 10.53 2.17
C PHE A 240 -1.82 10.23 3.17
N ILE A 241 -1.65 8.95 3.49
CA ILE A 241 -0.77 8.47 4.55
C ILE A 241 0.27 7.54 3.94
N THR A 242 1.53 7.89 4.11
CA THR A 242 2.66 7.03 3.73
C THR A 242 3.30 6.49 5.00
N LEU A 243 3.32 5.17 5.14
CA LEU A 243 3.86 4.45 6.29
C LEU A 243 5.37 4.27 6.12
N LYS A 244 6.08 4.22 7.25
CA LYS A 244 7.52 4.03 7.30
C LYS A 244 7.90 2.59 7.00
N GLY A 245 9.04 2.41 6.33
CA GLY A 245 9.53 1.09 5.96
C GLY A 245 10.11 0.31 7.14
N MET A 246 9.71 -0.95 7.28
CA MET A 246 10.14 -1.86 8.35
C MET A 246 11.63 -2.21 8.29
N VAL A 247 12.22 -2.26 7.09
CA VAL A 247 13.63 -2.63 6.88
C VAL A 247 14.66 -1.61 7.40
N ASP A 248 14.23 -0.36 7.65
CA ASP A 248 15.10 0.81 7.80
C ASP A 248 15.55 1.08 9.27
N THR A 249 15.82 0.03 10.03
CA THR A 249 16.24 0.15 11.44
C THR A 249 17.11 -1.03 11.86
N PRO A 250 18.11 -0.88 12.75
CA PRO A 250 18.90 -2.01 13.26
C PRO A 250 18.16 -2.82 14.33
N ASP A 251 17.55 -2.15 15.31
CA ASP A 251 17.11 -2.73 16.59
C ASP A 251 15.68 -2.33 17.00
N ASP A 252 14.96 -1.64 16.13
CA ASP A 252 13.55 -1.26 16.32
C ASP A 252 12.65 -1.93 15.26
N ASN A 253 11.40 -1.49 15.13
CA ASN A 253 10.41 -1.96 14.16
C ASN A 253 9.67 -0.77 13.49
N ALA A 254 8.82 -1.03 12.50
CA ALA A 254 7.88 -0.05 11.95
C ALA A 254 6.63 -0.76 11.42
N PHE A 255 5.50 -0.54 12.10
CA PHE A 255 4.18 -1.01 11.68
C PHE A 255 3.10 -0.24 12.45
N SER A 256 1.83 -0.40 12.08
CA SER A 256 0.73 0.28 12.78
C SER A 256 -0.55 -0.52 12.87
N ILE A 257 -1.43 -0.10 13.78
CA ILE A 257 -2.84 -0.46 13.80
C ILE A 257 -3.65 0.78 13.45
N VAL A 258 -4.48 0.69 12.42
CA VAL A 258 -5.37 1.75 11.98
C VAL A 258 -6.79 1.46 12.46
N SER A 259 -7.44 2.44 13.06
CA SER A 259 -8.84 2.39 13.50
C SER A 259 -9.62 3.52 12.84
N ILE A 260 -10.60 3.17 12.01
CA ILE A 260 -11.47 4.12 11.30
C ILE A 260 -12.74 4.32 12.13
N PHE A 261 -13.07 5.57 12.43
CA PHE A 261 -14.31 5.99 13.05
C PHE A 261 -15.13 6.84 12.07
N THR A 262 -16.35 7.21 12.47
CA THR A 262 -17.23 8.09 11.68
C THR A 262 -16.64 9.47 11.42
N ASP A 263 -15.75 9.94 12.31
CA ASP A 263 -15.26 11.33 12.35
C ASP A 263 -13.74 11.45 12.33
N ARG A 264 -13.01 10.32 12.40
CA ARG A 264 -11.54 10.32 12.44
C ARG A 264 -10.93 8.98 12.08
N ILE A 265 -9.65 9.02 11.74
CA ILE A 265 -8.76 7.87 11.64
C ILE A 265 -7.76 7.97 12.80
N GLU A 266 -7.62 6.90 13.57
CA GLU A 266 -6.58 6.76 14.59
C GLU A 266 -5.55 5.74 14.11
N ILE A 267 -4.28 6.15 14.05
CA ILE A 267 -3.14 5.30 13.75
C ILE A 267 -2.37 5.13 15.05
N THR A 268 -2.26 3.89 15.51
CA THR A 268 -1.35 3.51 16.60
C THR A 268 -0.09 2.95 15.96
N GLY A 269 0.98 3.75 15.92
CA GLY A 269 2.28 3.37 15.37
C GLY A 269 3.15 2.65 16.40
N PHE A 270 3.95 1.71 15.93
CA PHE A 270 4.92 0.93 16.71
C PHE A 270 6.33 1.14 16.16
N GLY A 271 7.30 1.24 17.08
CA GLY A 271 8.70 1.56 16.76
C GLY A 271 8.86 2.93 16.10
N ARG A 272 9.40 2.97 14.89
CA ARG A 272 9.59 4.20 14.11
C ARG A 272 8.28 4.84 13.66
N GLU A 273 7.21 4.06 13.51
CA GLU A 273 5.92 4.55 13.02
C GLU A 273 5.23 5.43 14.07
N GLU A 274 4.70 6.57 13.63
CA GLU A 274 4.13 7.56 14.53
C GLU A 274 2.65 7.29 14.79
N SER A 275 2.22 7.44 16.05
CA SER A 275 0.79 7.47 16.36
C SER A 275 0.18 8.82 15.96
N ARG A 276 -0.97 8.78 15.29
CA ARG A 276 -1.64 9.96 14.72
C ARG A 276 -3.16 9.87 14.88
N VAL A 277 -3.81 11.02 15.03
CA VAL A 277 -5.27 11.12 14.96
C VAL A 277 -5.61 12.14 13.87
N ILE A 278 -6.35 11.71 12.86
CA ILE A 278 -6.68 12.48 11.66
C ILE A 278 -8.19 12.68 11.62
N ALA A 279 -8.66 13.92 11.78
CA ALA A 279 -10.08 14.22 11.66
C ALA A 279 -10.57 14.03 10.22
N LEU A 280 -11.73 13.41 10.06
CA LEU A 280 -12.45 13.33 8.79
C LEU A 280 -13.46 14.47 8.73
N THR A 281 -13.37 15.30 7.70
CA THR A 281 -14.17 16.55 7.58
C THR A 281 -15.64 16.31 7.22
N GLU A 282 -16.05 15.08 6.97
CA GLU A 282 -17.45 14.70 6.74
C GLU A 282 -17.84 13.59 7.72
N THR A 283 -18.83 13.88 8.58
CA THR A 283 -19.44 12.88 9.46
C THR A 283 -20.36 12.00 8.64
N PHE A 284 -19.98 10.75 8.40
CA PHE A 284 -20.85 9.79 7.74
C PHE A 284 -21.99 9.41 8.69
N SER A 285 -23.23 9.63 8.22
CA SER A 285 -24.42 9.11 8.90
C SER A 285 -24.60 7.66 8.45
N PRO A 286 -24.39 6.65 9.32
CA PRO A 286 -24.60 5.27 8.91
C PRO A 286 -26.06 5.10 8.46
N LEU A 287 -26.25 4.60 7.24
CA LEU A 287 -27.57 4.19 6.77
C LEU A 287 -28.06 3.10 7.72
N VAL A 288 -29.00 3.45 8.60
CA VAL A 288 -29.69 2.47 9.46
C VAL A 288 -30.39 1.49 8.52
N PRO A 289 -30.13 0.17 8.62
CA PRO A 289 -30.84 -0.79 7.80
C PRO A 289 -32.34 -0.67 8.11
N SER A 290 -33.15 -0.37 7.10
CA SER A 290 -34.60 -0.51 7.23
C SER A 290 -34.89 -1.97 7.57
N ARG A 291 -35.54 -2.18 8.73
CA ARG A 291 -35.95 -3.49 9.24
C ARG A 291 -36.82 -4.28 8.27
#